data_AF-A0A7W4VIL5-F1
#
_entry.id   AF-A0A7W4VIL5-F1
#
_cell.length_a   1.000
_cell.length_b   1.000
_cell.length_c   1.000
_cell.angle_alpha   90.00
_cell.angle_beta   90.00
_cell.angle_gamma   90.00
#
_symmetry.space_group_name_H-M   'P 1'
#
loop_
_entity.id
_entity.type
_entity.pdbx_description
1 polymer ?
#
loop_
_entity_poly.entity_id
_entity_poly.type
_entity_poly.pdbx_seq_one_letter_code
_entity_poly.pdbx_strand_id
1 'polypeptide(L)'
;MKYPLFGLFFSGTLLTGGIAVAHHGWGSYDASRLVSVTSNIQRANWENPHVTVVVTHENRNWDAVLAPPFRMSARGLNPDMIKPGTSVRLEGYPSTRTDTEMRAERIILGGKTYELR
;
A
#
# COMPACT_ATOMS: atom_id res chain seq x y z
N MET A 1 -1.31 -37.65 56.89
CA MET A 1 -1.99 -36.56 56.16
C MET A 1 -0.95 -35.87 55.28
N LYS A 2 -1.36 -35.50 54.07
CA LYS A 2 -0.54 -35.36 52.85
C LYS A 2 0.21 -34.01 52.80
N TYR A 3 1.48 -34.03 52.38
CA TYR A 3 2.30 -32.86 52.04
C TYR A 3 2.30 -32.63 50.51
N PRO A 4 2.58 -31.40 50.03
CA PRO A 4 1.92 -30.81 48.85
C PRO A 4 2.60 -31.10 47.51
N LEU A 5 1.78 -31.06 46.46
CA LEU A 5 2.15 -31.26 45.06
C LEU A 5 3.18 -30.23 44.57
N PHE A 6 4.17 -30.76 43.87
CA PHE A 6 5.17 -30.08 43.06
C PHE A 6 4.51 -29.22 41.97
N GLY A 7 5.00 -28.00 41.80
CA GLY A 7 4.53 -27.07 40.79
C GLY A 7 4.95 -27.47 39.38
N LEU A 8 4.12 -27.12 38.41
CA LEU A 8 4.49 -27.04 37.01
C LEU A 8 3.87 -25.77 36.42
N PHE A 9 4.66 -24.72 36.32
CA PHE A 9 4.30 -23.50 35.58
C PHE A 9 4.44 -23.81 34.08
N PHE A 10 3.32 -24.06 33.40
CA PHE A 10 3.27 -24.04 31.94
C PHE A 10 3.16 -22.59 31.50
N SER A 11 4.30 -21.99 31.11
CA SER A 11 4.33 -20.66 30.50
C SER A 11 3.77 -20.78 29.08
N GLY A 12 2.47 -20.51 28.92
CA GLY A 12 1.82 -20.45 27.63
C GLY A 12 2.16 -19.13 26.93
N THR A 13 3.09 -19.16 25.99
CA THR A 13 3.33 -18.02 25.09
C THR A 13 2.12 -17.86 24.16
N LEU A 14 1.25 -16.89 24.46
CA LEU A 14 0.21 -16.42 23.55
C LEU A 14 0.87 -15.69 22.37
N LEU A 15 0.88 -16.34 21.21
CA LEU A 15 1.07 -15.67 19.92
C LEU A 15 -0.17 -14.81 19.66
N THR A 16 -0.15 -13.56 20.11
CA THR A 16 -1.12 -12.54 19.72
C THR A 16 -0.86 -12.18 18.26
N GLY A 17 -1.43 -12.96 17.34
CA GLY A 17 -1.51 -12.60 15.93
C GLY A 17 -2.14 -11.21 15.82
N GLY A 18 -1.35 -10.24 15.34
CA GLY A 18 -1.78 -8.85 15.22
C GLY A 18 -3.03 -8.76 14.37
N ILE A 19 -4.07 -8.15 14.93
CA ILE A 19 -5.27 -7.84 14.17
C ILE A 19 -4.91 -6.68 13.24
N ALA A 20 -4.58 -6.97 11.99
CA ALA A 20 -4.44 -5.94 10.96
C ALA A 20 -5.83 -5.45 10.55
N VAL A 21 -6.41 -4.53 11.34
CA VAL A 21 -7.66 -3.85 10.98
C VAL A 21 -7.34 -2.53 10.30
N ALA A 22 -7.48 -2.52 8.97
CA ALA A 22 -7.86 -1.36 8.19
C ALA A 22 -8.24 -1.80 6.76
N HIS A 23 -9.42 -2.39 6.57
CA HIS A 23 -10.03 -2.51 5.24
C HIS A 23 -10.87 -1.26 5.01
N HIS A 24 -10.26 -0.07 5.13
CA HIS A 24 -10.97 1.17 4.86
C HIS A 24 -11.26 1.25 3.37
N GLY A 25 -12.55 1.28 3.02
CA GLY A 25 -12.96 1.47 1.63
C GLY A 25 -12.47 2.80 1.06
N TRP A 26 -12.64 2.98 -0.24
CA TRP A 26 -12.12 4.14 -0.98
C TRP A 26 -12.85 5.48 -0.70
N GLY A 27 -13.64 5.58 0.37
CA GLY A 27 -14.43 6.78 0.72
C GLY A 27 -13.61 7.94 1.28
N SER A 28 -12.36 7.69 1.70
CA SER A 28 -11.44 8.73 2.17
C SER A 28 -10.67 9.39 1.03
N TYR A 29 -11.14 9.30 -0.22
CA TYR A 29 -10.49 9.90 -1.38
C TYR A 29 -11.49 10.77 -2.13
N ASP A 30 -11.05 11.95 -2.55
CA ASP A 30 -11.89 12.89 -3.29
C ASP A 30 -12.00 12.48 -4.76
N ALA A 31 -13.04 11.71 -5.08
CA ALA A 31 -13.32 11.23 -6.43
C ALA A 31 -13.65 12.36 -7.43
N SER A 32 -13.92 13.59 -6.97
CA SER A 32 -14.16 14.73 -7.85
C SER A 32 -12.87 15.41 -8.34
N ARG A 33 -11.73 15.09 -7.72
CA ARG A 33 -10.44 15.75 -7.98
C ARG A 33 -9.41 14.76 -8.49
N LEU A 34 -9.34 14.59 -9.81
CA LEU A 34 -8.28 13.81 -10.44
C LEU A 34 -6.96 14.60 -10.43
N VAL A 35 -5.92 14.01 -9.85
CA VAL A 35 -4.55 14.55 -9.84
C VAL A 35 -3.62 13.68 -10.67
N SER A 36 -2.59 14.29 -11.26
CA SER A 36 -1.55 13.58 -12.03
C SER A 36 -0.16 13.91 -11.48
N VAL A 37 0.61 12.90 -11.13
CA VAL A 37 1.96 13.00 -10.54
C VAL A 37 2.95 12.28 -11.44
N THR A 38 3.90 13.01 -12.03
CA THR A 38 5.03 12.42 -12.75
C THR A 38 6.29 12.53 -11.90
N SER A 39 6.87 11.40 -11.49
CA SER A 39 8.03 11.35 -10.59
C SER A 39 8.75 10.01 -10.73
N ASN A 40 9.99 9.98 -10.28
CA ASN A 40 10.67 8.72 -9.97
C ASN A 40 10.13 8.14 -8.67
N ILE A 41 9.96 6.82 -8.62
CA ILE A 41 9.61 6.08 -7.40
C ILE A 41 10.78 6.17 -6.42
N GLN A 42 10.51 6.56 -5.18
CA GLN A 42 11.48 6.60 -4.09
C GLN A 42 11.51 5.28 -3.32
N ARG A 43 10.33 4.70 -3.08
CA ARG A 43 10.14 3.38 -2.44
C ARG A 43 8.92 2.70 -3.04
N ALA A 44 8.93 1.37 -3.05
CA ALA A 44 7.79 0.56 -3.42
C ALA A 44 7.62 -0.58 -2.40
N ASN A 45 6.40 -0.79 -1.93
CA ASN A 45 6.02 -1.92 -1.10
C ASN A 45 5.04 -2.81 -1.86
N TRP A 46 5.49 -3.98 -2.31
CA TRP A 46 4.68 -4.93 -3.08
C TRP A 46 4.05 -5.98 -2.15
N GLU A 47 3.03 -5.57 -1.40
CA GLU A 47 2.39 -6.42 -0.40
C GLU A 47 0.86 -6.35 -0.49
N ASN A 48 0.17 -7.28 0.16
CA ASN A 48 -1.27 -7.21 0.37
C ASN A 48 -1.58 -6.29 1.57
N PRO A 49 -2.74 -5.60 1.60
CA PRO A 49 -3.83 -5.65 0.64
C PRO A 49 -3.63 -4.79 -0.61
N HIS A 50 -2.75 -3.79 -0.57
CA HIS A 50 -2.48 -2.87 -1.67
C HIS A 50 -0.97 -2.63 -1.80
N VAL A 51 -0.50 -2.58 -3.03
CA VAL A 51 0.84 -2.08 -3.32
C VAL A 51 0.87 -0.58 -3.02
N THR A 52 1.94 -0.09 -2.41
CA THR A 52 2.16 1.35 -2.22
C THR A 52 3.47 1.78 -2.86
N VAL A 53 3.52 3.01 -3.37
CA VAL A 53 4.76 3.64 -3.84
C VAL A 53 4.89 5.04 -3.27
N VAL A 54 6.11 5.45 -2.97
CA VAL A 54 6.43 6.81 -2.53
C VAL A 54 6.97 7.59 -3.71
N VAL A 55 6.40 8.76 -3.99
CA VAL A 55 6.80 9.66 -5.07
C VAL A 55 6.93 11.09 -4.54
N THR A 56 7.68 11.95 -5.24
CA THR A 56 7.75 13.37 -4.89
C THR A 56 6.69 14.14 -5.68
N HIS A 57 5.86 14.90 -4.98
CA HIS A 57 4.88 15.81 -5.56
C HIS A 57 4.86 17.11 -4.76
N GLU A 58 4.97 18.26 -5.43
CA GLU A 58 5.00 19.59 -4.79
C GLU A 58 6.03 19.69 -3.64
N ASN A 59 7.25 19.19 -3.87
CA ASN A 59 8.35 19.14 -2.89
C ASN A 59 8.03 18.33 -1.60
N ARG A 60 7.00 17.49 -1.62
CA ARG A 60 6.64 16.58 -0.52
C ARG A 60 6.65 15.13 -1.00
N ASN A 61 6.90 14.20 -0.08
CA ASN A 61 6.78 12.77 -0.36
C ASN A 61 5.32 12.36 -0.21
N TRP A 62 4.75 11.82 -1.27
CA TRP A 62 3.39 11.30 -1.31
C TRP A 62 3.40 9.78 -1.33
N ASP A 63 2.53 9.18 -0.52
CA ASP A 63 2.17 7.77 -0.57
C ASP A 63 1.06 7.57 -1.60
N ALA A 64 1.38 6.87 -2.70
CA ALA A 64 0.39 6.45 -3.68
C ALA A 64 -0.03 5.01 -3.40
N VAL A 65 -1.29 4.84 -2.98
CA VAL A 65 -1.94 3.54 -2.80
C VAL A 65 -2.42 3.03 -4.15
N LEU A 66 -1.87 1.91 -4.60
CA LEU A 66 -2.19 1.28 -5.88
C LEU A 66 -3.25 0.17 -5.70
N ALA A 67 -3.33 -0.74 -6.66
CA ALA A 67 -4.18 -1.92 -6.59
C ALA A 67 -3.55 -3.06 -5.75
N PRO A 68 -4.33 -4.09 -5.36
CA PRO A 68 -3.77 -5.33 -4.83
C PRO A 68 -2.79 -5.98 -5.82
N PRO A 69 -1.72 -6.65 -5.34
CA PRO A 69 -0.73 -7.34 -6.17
C PRO A 69 -1.33 -8.20 -7.28
N PHE A 70 -2.35 -9.03 -6.95
CA PHE A 70 -2.99 -9.91 -7.93
C PHE A 70 -3.60 -9.15 -9.11
N ARG A 71 -4.24 -7.99 -8.89
CA ARG A 71 -4.83 -7.18 -9.97
C ARG A 71 -3.74 -6.57 -10.85
N MET A 72 -2.67 -6.08 -10.25
CA MET A 72 -1.55 -5.49 -10.99
C MET A 72 -0.87 -6.55 -11.87
N SER A 73 -0.56 -7.71 -11.29
CA SER A 73 0.00 -8.84 -12.04
C SER A 73 -0.92 -9.31 -13.16
N ALA A 74 -2.23 -9.43 -12.91
CA ALA A 74 -3.21 -9.81 -13.92
C ALA A 74 -3.30 -8.80 -15.08
N ARG A 75 -2.87 -7.56 -14.88
CA ARG A 75 -2.79 -6.50 -15.90
C ARG A 75 -1.39 -6.34 -16.50
N GLY A 76 -0.48 -7.27 -16.17
CA GLY A 76 0.89 -7.30 -16.69
C GLY A 76 1.80 -6.24 -16.09
N LEU A 77 1.50 -5.77 -14.89
CA LEU A 77 2.37 -4.92 -14.09
C LEU A 77 2.99 -5.75 -12.97
N ASN A 78 4.32 -5.83 -12.96
CA ASN A 78 5.08 -6.73 -12.12
C ASN A 78 5.91 -5.91 -11.12
N PRO A 79 6.30 -6.46 -9.96
CA PRO A 79 7.10 -5.73 -8.96
C PRO A 79 8.40 -5.16 -9.54
N ASP A 80 9.02 -5.89 -10.48
CA ASP A 80 10.27 -5.45 -11.08
C ASP A 80 10.18 -4.15 -11.89
N MET A 81 8.97 -3.79 -12.32
CA MET A 81 8.70 -2.65 -13.20
C MET A 81 8.50 -1.34 -12.43
N ILE A 82 8.36 -1.39 -11.10
CA ILE A 82 8.08 -0.21 -10.25
C ILE A 82 9.08 -0.07 -9.10
N LYS A 83 10.32 -0.51 -9.32
CA LYS A 83 11.41 -0.36 -8.35
C LYS A 83 11.77 1.11 -8.13
N PRO A 84 12.42 1.46 -7.00
CA PRO A 84 13.02 2.77 -6.81
C PRO A 84 13.85 3.22 -8.04
N GLY A 85 13.72 4.49 -8.40
CA GLY A 85 14.32 5.09 -9.60
C GLY A 85 13.47 5.00 -10.87
N THR A 86 12.41 4.19 -10.90
CA THR A 86 11.53 4.10 -12.07
C THR A 86 10.72 5.38 -12.25
N SER A 87 10.83 6.02 -13.42
CA SER A 87 9.97 7.15 -13.80
C SER A 87 8.56 6.66 -14.15
N VAL A 88 7.56 7.19 -13.45
CA VAL A 88 6.15 6.85 -13.66
C VAL A 88 5.28 8.10 -13.68
N ARG A 89 4.13 8.01 -14.34
CA ARG A 89 3.02 8.96 -14.13
C ARG A 89 1.89 8.23 -13.42
N LEU A 90 1.49 8.75 -12.27
CA LEU A 90 0.36 8.27 -11.49
C LEU A 90 -0.82 9.21 -11.72
N GLU A 91 -1.99 8.64 -11.94
CA GLU A 91 -3.24 9.39 -11.99
C GLU A 91 -4.18 8.81 -10.94
N GLY A 92 -4.81 9.68 -10.16
CA GLY A 92 -5.60 9.22 -9.03
C GLY A 92 -6.25 10.34 -8.25
N TYR A 93 -6.71 10.01 -7.05
CA TYR A 93 -7.53 10.87 -6.23
C TYR A 93 -6.83 11.11 -4.90
N PRO A 94 -6.65 12.36 -4.47
CA PRO A 94 -6.00 12.66 -3.21
C PRO A 94 -6.90 12.24 -2.04
N SER A 95 -6.25 11.88 -0.94
CA SER A 95 -6.94 11.55 0.30
C SER A 95 -7.60 12.81 0.90
N THR A 96 -8.76 12.62 1.53
CA THR A 96 -9.45 13.64 2.32
C THR A 96 -9.03 13.60 3.79
N ARG A 97 -8.10 12.71 4.15
CA ARG A 97 -7.62 12.52 5.53
C ARG A 97 -6.12 12.67 5.68
N THR A 98 -5.36 12.39 4.63
CA THR A 98 -3.90 12.44 4.63
C THR A 98 -3.42 13.34 3.49
N ASP A 99 -2.83 14.49 3.82
CA ASP A 99 -2.47 15.53 2.85
C ASP A 99 -1.47 15.09 1.77
N THR A 100 -0.71 14.02 2.05
CA THR A 100 0.32 13.47 1.17
C THR A 100 0.01 12.04 0.75
N GLU A 101 -1.26 11.70 0.60
CA GLU A 101 -1.68 10.40 0.12
C GLU A 101 -2.59 10.55 -1.10
N MET A 102 -2.44 9.65 -2.07
CA MET A 102 -3.39 9.49 -3.15
C MET A 102 -3.71 8.02 -3.39
N ARG A 103 -4.93 7.75 -3.84
CA ARG A 103 -5.28 6.48 -4.45
C ARG A 103 -5.07 6.57 -5.94
N ALA A 104 -4.16 5.77 -6.48
CA ALA A 104 -3.98 5.67 -7.91
C ALA A 104 -5.13 4.89 -8.57
N GLU A 105 -5.61 5.40 -9.70
CA GLU A 105 -6.49 4.71 -10.63
C GLU A 105 -5.72 4.22 -11.86
N ARG A 106 -4.65 4.92 -12.25
CA ARG A 106 -3.75 4.50 -13.31
C ARG A 106 -2.30 4.71 -12.92
N ILE A 107 -1.45 3.85 -13.46
CA ILE A 107 0.00 4.06 -13.51
C ILE A 107 0.45 3.92 -14.95
N ILE A 108 1.23 4.89 -15.42
CA ILE A 108 1.78 4.95 -16.77
C ILE A 108 3.29 4.85 -16.66
N LEU A 109 3.88 3.91 -17.40
CA LEU A 109 5.32 3.66 -17.46
C LEU A 109 5.70 3.23 -18.88
N GLY A 110 6.77 3.81 -19.43
CA GLY A 110 7.20 3.53 -20.80
C GLY A 110 6.12 3.78 -21.87
N GLY A 111 5.22 4.75 -21.64
CA GLY A 111 4.09 5.05 -22.53
C GLY A 111 2.91 4.08 -22.44
N LYS A 112 3.02 2.99 -21.68
CA LYS A 112 1.93 2.04 -21.45
C LYS A 112 1.14 2.43 -20.20
N THR A 113 -0.18 2.42 -20.34
CA THR A 113 -1.13 2.66 -19.23
C THR A 113 -1.55 1.33 -18.61
N TYR A 114 -1.51 1.28 -17.29
CA TYR A 114 -2.03 0.19 -16.48
C TYR A 114 -3.17 0.71 -15.62
N GLU A 115 -4.38 0.19 -15.89
CA GLU A 115 -5.56 0.45 -15.06
C GLU A 115 -5.39 -0.22 -13.70
N LEU A 116 -5.83 0.42 -12.61
CA LEU A 116 -5.74 -0.11 -11.24
C LEU A 116 -7.12 -0.32 -10.59
N ARG A 117 -8.20 0.20 -11.19
CA ARG A 117 -9.60 -0.05 -10.77
C ARG A 117 -10.16 -1.32 -11.40
#